data_AF-A0AAU7E5C6-F1
#
_entry.id   AF-A0AAU7E5C6-F1
#
_cell.length_a   1.000
_cell.length_b   1.000
_cell.length_c   1.000
_cell.angle_alpha   90.00
_cell.angle_beta   90.00
_cell.angle_gamma   90.00
#
_symmetry.space_group_name_H-M   'P 1'
#
loop_
_entity.id
_entity.type
_entity.pdbx_description
1 polymer ?
#
loop_
_entity_poly.entity_id
_entity_poly.type
_entity_poly.pdbx_seq_one_letter_code
_entity_poly.pdbx_strand_id
1 'polypeptide(L)' 'MVTSQSQKRRVLNILLSKGCVDNFYCIDARITTRLGAYICDFRKAGFIIETVRNKESRNTWYYLKKKPKDFKKAV' A
#
# COMPACT_ATOMS: atom_id res chain seq x y z
N MET A 1 -3.02 -17.69 -12.15
CA MET A 1 -3.87 -17.07 -11.13
C MET A 1 -2.99 -16.16 -10.27
N VAL A 2 -3.21 -14.84 -10.27
CA VAL A 2 -2.47 -13.92 -9.39
C VAL A 2 -3.14 -13.99 -8.01
N THR A 3 -2.50 -14.65 -7.04
CA THR A 3 -3.08 -14.88 -5.71
C THR A 3 -3.10 -13.57 -4.89
N SER A 4 -4.02 -13.43 -3.94
CA SER A 4 -4.12 -12.23 -3.09
C SER A 4 -2.81 -11.88 -2.36
N GLN A 5 -2.02 -12.89 -2.01
CA GLN A 5 -0.70 -12.75 -1.39
C GLN A 5 0.30 -12.05 -2.32
N SER A 6 0.24 -12.33 -3.62
CA SER A 6 1.08 -11.66 -4.63
C SER A 6 0.68 -10.19 -4.84
N GLN A 7 -0.62 -9.87 -4.80
CA GLN A 7 -1.10 -8.49 -4.91
C GLN A 7 -0.69 -7.64 -3.70
N LYS A 8 -0.89 -8.16 -2.49
CA LYS A 8 -0.45 -7.50 -1.24
C LYS A 8 1.05 -7.24 -1.27
N ARG A 9 1.86 -8.23 -1.67
CA ARG A 9 3.33 -8.05 -1.79
C ARG A 9 3.69 -7.00 -2.85
N ARG A 10 2.95 -6.95 -3.97
CA ARG A 10 3.14 -5.92 -5.01
C ARG A 10 2.85 -4.51 -4.49
N VAL A 11 1.76 -4.31 -3.74
CA VAL A 11 1.44 -3.02 -3.09
C VAL A 11 2.53 -2.63 -2.10
N LEU A 12 3.00 -3.58 -1.28
CA LEU A 12 4.10 -3.31 -0.35
C LEU A 12 5.37 -2.88 -1.09
N ASN A 13 5.73 -3.56 -2.18
CA ASN A 13 6.90 -3.19 -2.99
C ASN A 13 6.76 -1.77 -3.57
N ILE A 14 5.56 -1.37 -4.01
CA ILE A 14 5.29 -0.02 -4.51
C ILE A 14 5.47 1.02 -3.40
N LEU A 15 4.90 0.78 -2.21
CA LEU A 15 5.09 1.65 -1.05
C LEU A 15 6.57 1.79 -0.67
N LEU A 16 7.32 0.68 -0.71
CA LEU A 16 8.74 0.67 -0.37
C LEU A 16 9.63 1.36 -1.41
N SER A 17 9.25 1.35 -2.69
CA SER A 17 10.04 1.94 -3.78
C SER A 17 9.67 3.39 -4.06
N LYS A 18 8.38 3.72 -4.08
CA LYS A 18 7.85 5.05 -4.41
C LYS A 18 7.53 5.91 -3.20
N GLY A 19 7.43 5.31 -2.02
CA GLY A 19 7.01 6.01 -0.79
C GLY A 19 5.51 6.28 -0.70
N CYS A 20 4.73 6.08 -1.76
CA CYS A 20 3.27 6.23 -1.75
C CYS A 20 2.55 5.32 -2.74
N VAL A 21 1.24 5.18 -2.54
CA VAL A 21 0.31 4.50 -3.45
C VAL A 21 -1.10 5.06 -3.25
N ASP A 22 -1.91 5.15 -4.30
CA ASP A 22 -3.30 5.61 -4.23
C ASP A 22 -4.29 4.60 -4.84
N ASN A 23 -5.56 4.78 -4.50
CA ASN A 23 -6.64 3.87 -4.94
C ASN A 23 -6.79 3.84 -6.45
N PHE A 24 -6.78 5.01 -7.12
CA PHE A 24 -7.00 5.07 -8.57
C PHE A 24 -5.85 4.40 -9.32
N TYR A 25 -4.61 4.70 -8.95
CA TYR A 25 -3.45 3.99 -9.52
C TYR A 25 -3.56 2.47 -9.35
N CYS A 26 -3.96 1.98 -8.18
CA CYS A 26 -4.11 0.54 -7.95
C CYS A 26 -5.21 -0.10 -8.80
N ILE A 27 -6.29 0.62 -9.08
CA ILE A 27 -7.40 0.16 -9.92
C ILE A 27 -7.00 0.20 -11.40
N ASP A 28 -6.48 1.33 -11.88
CA ASP A 28 -6.12 1.55 -13.28
C ASP A 28 -5.02 0.61 -13.74
N ALA A 29 -4.00 0.39 -12.89
CA ALA A 29 -2.92 -0.55 -13.15
C ALA A 29 -3.31 -2.02 -12.88
N ARG A 30 -4.59 -2.31 -12.57
CA ARG A 30 -5.13 -3.64 -12.26
C ARG A 30 -4.33 -4.38 -11.18
N ILE A 31 -3.86 -3.65 -10.16
CA ILE A 31 -3.07 -4.21 -9.06
C ILE A 31 -4.01 -4.83 -8.02
N THR A 32 -4.96 -4.05 -7.51
CA THR A 32 -5.95 -4.51 -6.53
C THR A 32 -7.08 -3.49 -6.37
N THR A 33 -8.28 -3.96 -6.04
CA THR A 33 -9.40 -3.13 -5.57
C THR A 33 -9.50 -3.09 -4.04
N ARG A 34 -8.63 -3.83 -3.33
CA ARG A 34 -8.66 -4.01 -1.87
C ARG A 34 -7.52 -3.27 -1.16
N LEU A 35 -7.04 -2.16 -1.73
CA LEU A 35 -5.88 -1.43 -1.23
C LEU A 35 -6.00 -1.10 0.26
N GLY A 36 -7.13 -0.54 0.70
CA GLY A 36 -7.37 -0.22 2.11
C GLY A 36 -7.19 -1.40 3.07
N ALA A 37 -7.61 -2.61 2.69
CA ALA A 37 -7.44 -3.80 3.51
C ALA A 37 -5.95 -4.16 3.67
N TYR A 38 -5.16 -4.07 2.60
CA TYR A 38 -3.73 -4.32 2.67
C TYR A 38 -2.99 -3.27 3.50
N ILE A 39 -3.39 -2.00 3.41
CA ILE A 39 -2.82 -0.94 4.26
C ILE A 39 -3.09 -1.23 5.75
N CYS A 40 -4.30 -1.69 6.10
CA CYS A 40 -4.62 -2.11 7.47
C CYS A 40 -3.70 -3.24 7.93
N ASP A 41 -3.44 -4.25 7.09
CA ASP A 41 -2.52 -5.33 7.43
C ASP A 41 -1.07 -4.85 7.59
N PHE A 42 -0.60 -3.92 6.75
CA PHE A 42 0.75 -3.37 6.89
C PHE A 42 0.88 -2.56 8.19
N ARG A 43 -0.15 -1.80 8.58
CA ARG A 43 -0.16 -1.11 9.87
C ARG A 43 -0.05 -2.08 11.05
N LYS A 44 -0.80 -3.20 11.00
CA LYS A 44 -0.69 -4.29 12.00
C LYS A 44 0.71 -4.90 12.03
N ALA A 45 1.39 -4.97 10.89
CA ALA A 45 2.77 -5.43 10.80
C ALA A 45 3.82 -4.37 11.22
N GLY A 46 3.40 -3.20 11.69
CA GLY A 46 4.31 -2.16 12.24
C GLY A 46 4.74 -1.09 11.25
N PHE A 47 4.15 -1.01 10.06
CA PHE A 47 4.41 0.09 9.13
C PHE A 47 3.62 1.35 9.53
N ILE A 48 4.27 2.51 9.54
CA ILE A 48 3.60 3.79 9.71
C ILE A 48 3.24 4.32 8.33
N ILE A 49 1.95 4.26 8.01
CA ILE A 49 1.39 4.71 6.73
C ILE A 49 0.34 5.79 7.01
N GLU A 50 0.57 7.00 6.52
CA GLU A 50 -0.37 8.11 6.55
C GLU A 50 -1.43 7.94 5.45
N THR A 51 -2.68 8.32 5.74
CA THR A 51 -3.76 8.33 4.75
C THR A 51 -4.21 9.76 4.50
N VAL A 52 -4.20 10.17 3.23
CA VAL A 52 -4.71 11.48 2.80
C VAL A 52 -5.84 11.24 1.80
N ARG A 53 -7.05 11.68 2.15
CA ARG A 53 -8.21 11.59 1.26
C ARG A 53 -8.46 12.94 0.61
N ASN A 54 -8.43 12.97 -0.71
CA ASN A 54 -8.87 14.14 -1.47
C ASN A 54 -10.41 14.12 -1.55
N LYS A 55 -11.06 15.19 -1.07
CA LYS A 55 -12.52 15.29 -1.02
C LYS A 55 -13.15 15.51 -2.41
N GLU A 56 -12.44 16.20 -3.30
CA GLU A 56 -12.92 16.54 -4.64
C GLU A 56 -12.82 15.34 -5.58
N SER A 57 -11.64 14.75 -5.70
CA SER A 57 -11.43 13.59 -6.59
C SER A 57 -11.92 12.28 -5.97
N ARG A 58 -12.28 12.29 -4.67
CA ARG A 58 -12.60 11.11 -3.87
C ARG A 58 -11.48 10.05 -3.84
N ASN A 59 -10.28 10.37 -4.35
CA ASN A 59 -9.13 9.48 -4.29
C ASN A 59 -8.53 9.45 -2.87
N THR A 60 -7.96 8.31 -2.51
CA THR A 60 -7.27 8.11 -1.23
C THR A 60 -5.82 7.73 -1.49
N TRP A 61 -4.92 8.52 -0.94
CA TRP A 61 -3.47 8.32 -1.00
C TRP A 61 -2.97 7.74 0.31
N TYR A 62 -1.97 6.87 0.20
CA TYR A 62 -1.29 6.24 1.30
C TYR A 62 0.21 6.52 1.19
N TYR A 63 0.78 7.14 2.22
CA TYR A 63 2.19 7.53 2.24
C TYR A 63 2.93 6.74 3.32
N LEU A 64 4.00 6.05 2.93
CA LEU A 64 4.88 5.35 3.85
C LEU A 64 5.75 6.38 4.59
N LYS A 65 5.54 6.52 5.90
CA LYS A 65 6.36 7.40 6.77
C LYS A 65 7.49 6.65 7.44
N LYS A 66 7.24 5.42 7.89
CA LYS A 66 8.23 4.63 8.62
C LYS A 66 8.03 3.15 8.40
N LYS A 67 9.16 2.44 8.31
CA LYS A 67 9.21 0.97 8.28
C LYS A 67 9.42 0.44 9.71
N PRO A 68 8.94 -0.77 10.04
CA PRO A 68 9.24 -1.39 11.32
C PRO A 68 10.76 -1.57 11.48
N LYS A 69 11.29 -1.46 12.71
CA LYS A 69 12.74 -1.52 12.99
C LYS A 69 13.37 -2.82 12.48
N ASP A 70 12.66 -3.94 12.62
CA ASP A 70 13.13 -5.26 12.23
C ASP A 70 12.74 -5.65 10.80
N PHE A 71 12.29 -4.68 9.99
CA PHE A 71 11.94 -4.94 8.60
C PHE A 71 13.19 -5.23 7.77
N LYS A 72 13.55 -6.50 7.66
CA LYS A 72 14.47 -6.99 6.63
C LYS A 72 13.69 -7.15 5.33
N LYS A 73 14.04 -6.36 4.33
CA LYS A 73 13.59 -6.62 2.96
C LYS A 73 14.16 -7.99 2.59
N ALA A 74 13.30 -9.02 2.50
CA ALA A 74 13.72 -10.30 1.98
C ALA A 74 14.20 -10.06 0.55
N VAL A 75 15.51 -10.12 0.36
CA VAL A 75 16.21 -10.07 -0.93
C VAL A 75 15.87 -11.35 -1.67
#